data_AF-A0A537UAH5-F1
#
_entry.id   AF-A0A537UAH5-F1
#
_cell.length_a   1.000
_cell.length_b   1.000
_cell.length_c   1.000
_cell.angle_alpha   90.00
_cell.angle_beta   90.00
_cell.angle_gamma   90.00
#
_symmetry.space_group_name_H-M   'P 1'
#
loop_
_entity.id
_entity.type
_entity.pdbx_description
1 polymer ?
#
loop_
_entity_poly.entity_id
_entity_poly.type
_entity_poly.pdbx_seq_one_letter_code
_entity_poly.pdbx_strand_id
1 'polypeptide(L)'
;LAEGQWLSAAEAFGLIALFVIGAAAGSLIVLGRGTNRQPWLLLAEASLLAAAALCYSFGLSNVAVAAIVVAMGLENAVFQIRGGAGLGLTYVTGALVKVGQQAAAALTGGARWGWVPNLLLWAAMVMGSLCGALAYYWINLAATWFAAGVALALGAIQAATTHR
;
A
#
# COMPACT_ATOMS: atom_id res chain seq x y z
N LEU A 1 -20.18 8.55 -15.71
CA LEU A 1 -20.47 9.77 -16.50
C LEU A 1 -21.85 9.77 -17.18
N ALA A 2 -22.55 8.63 -17.30
CA ALA A 2 -23.82 8.52 -18.03
C ALA A 2 -25.11 8.84 -17.22
N GLU A 3 -25.03 9.17 -15.92
CA GLU A 3 -26.21 9.39 -15.06
C GLU A 3 -26.32 10.81 -14.44
N GLY A 4 -25.52 11.79 -14.89
CA GLY A 4 -25.58 13.15 -14.34
C GLY A 4 -25.05 13.29 -12.89
N GLN A 5 -24.39 12.27 -12.36
CA GLN A 5 -23.73 12.27 -11.05
C GLN A 5 -22.39 13.03 -11.07
N TRP A 6 -22.44 14.33 -11.43
CA TRP A 6 -21.27 15.21 -11.48
C TRP A 6 -20.58 15.33 -10.12
N LEU A 7 -21.35 15.23 -9.04
CA LEU A 7 -20.84 15.28 -7.66
C LEU A 7 -19.98 14.04 -7.34
N SER A 8 -20.47 12.84 -7.67
CA SER A 8 -19.71 11.60 -7.46
C SER A 8 -18.46 11.53 -8.33
N ALA A 9 -18.53 12.09 -9.55
CA ALA A 9 -17.36 12.22 -10.40
C ALA A 9 -16.31 13.19 -9.80
N ALA A 10 -16.75 14.30 -9.21
CA ALA A 10 -15.87 15.24 -8.52
C ALA A 10 -15.24 14.64 -7.25
N GLU A 11 -15.99 13.85 -6.48
CA GLU A 11 -15.46 13.12 -5.32
C GLU A 11 -14.39 12.10 -5.75
N ALA A 12 -14.68 11.29 -6.77
CA ALA A 12 -13.70 10.34 -7.31
C ALA A 12 -12.44 11.05 -7.82
N PHE A 13 -12.59 12.19 -8.50
CA PHE A 13 -11.47 13.01 -8.94
C PHE A 13 -10.67 13.57 -7.76
N GLY A 14 -11.34 14.03 -6.71
CA GLY A 14 -10.72 14.49 -5.48
C GLY A 14 -9.89 13.40 -4.81
N LEU A 15 -10.40 12.17 -4.74
CA LEU A 15 -9.65 11.02 -4.22
C LEU A 15 -8.42 10.70 -5.08
N ILE A 16 -8.55 10.75 -6.41
CA ILE A 16 -7.41 10.56 -7.33
C ILE A 16 -6.36 11.64 -7.10
N ALA A 17 -6.75 12.91 -7.01
CA ALA A 17 -5.82 14.02 -6.76
C ALA A 17 -5.09 13.84 -5.42
N LEU A 18 -5.82 13.42 -4.38
CA LEU A 18 -5.29 13.21 -3.06
C LEU A 18 -4.30 12.02 -3.01
N PHE A 19 -4.62 10.95 -3.75
CA PHE A 19 -3.71 9.82 -3.96
C PHE A 19 -2.42 10.24 -4.65
N VAL A 20 -2.50 11.07 -5.70
CA VAL A 20 -1.34 11.61 -6.41
C VAL A 20 -0.48 12.49 -5.49
N ILE A 21 -1.12 13.31 -4.64
CA ILE A 21 -0.43 14.13 -3.63
C ILE A 21 0.30 13.23 -2.62
N GLY A 22 -0.36 12.18 -2.12
CA GLY A 22 0.26 11.19 -1.23
C GLY A 22 1.47 10.51 -1.87
N ALA A 23 1.35 10.08 -3.12
CA ALA A 23 2.44 9.47 -3.88
C ALA A 23 3.61 10.44 -4.11
N ALA A 24 3.32 11.70 -4.41
CA ALA A 24 4.34 12.75 -4.53
C ALA A 24 5.05 13.00 -3.20
N ALA A 25 4.30 13.09 -2.09
CA ALA A 25 4.86 13.26 -0.74
C ALA A 25 5.76 12.09 -0.34
N GLY A 26 5.32 10.84 -0.58
CA GLY A 26 6.14 9.66 -0.37
C GLY A 26 7.42 9.68 -1.22
N SER A 27 7.31 10.09 -2.49
CA SER A 27 8.47 10.22 -3.38
C SER A 27 9.48 11.25 -2.88
N LEU A 28 9.02 12.39 -2.35
CA LEU A 28 9.89 13.40 -1.75
C LEU A 28 10.66 12.85 -0.54
N ILE A 29 10.03 12.00 0.29
CA ILE A 29 10.71 11.32 1.41
C ILE A 29 11.81 10.39 0.89
N VAL A 30 11.55 9.65 -0.21
CA VAL A 30 12.52 8.75 -0.84
C VAL A 30 13.66 9.49 -1.53
N LEU A 31 13.39 10.62 -2.16
CA LEU A 31 14.38 11.47 -2.81
C LEU A 31 15.24 12.25 -1.78
N GLY A 32 14.75 12.37 -0.54
CA GLY A 32 15.51 12.86 0.59
C GLY A 32 16.83 12.09 0.77
N ARG A 33 17.94 12.83 0.93
CA ARG A 33 19.32 12.30 1.03
C ARG A 33 19.62 11.52 2.33
N GLY A 34 18.62 11.03 3.06
CA GLY A 34 18.80 10.27 4.29
C GLY A 34 19.11 8.79 4.04
N THR A 35 20.01 8.20 4.83
CA THR A 35 20.38 6.77 4.79
C THR A 35 19.22 5.82 5.16
N ASN A 36 18.17 6.33 5.84
CA ASN A 36 17.07 5.53 6.39
C ASN A 36 15.68 5.94 5.84
N ARG A 37 15.46 5.86 4.53
CA ARG A 37 14.20 6.31 3.86
C ARG A 37 12.97 5.46 4.24
N GLN A 38 13.16 4.16 4.41
CA GLN A 38 12.07 3.20 4.61
C GLN A 38 11.40 3.34 6.00
N PRO A 39 12.14 3.52 7.12
CA PRO A 39 11.53 3.84 8.41
C PRO A 39 10.74 5.16 8.41
N TRP A 40 11.26 6.21 7.75
CA TRP A 40 10.57 7.50 7.68
C TRP A 40 9.26 7.43 6.89
N LEU A 41 9.22 6.67 5.79
CA LEU A 41 7.97 6.39 5.08
C LEU A 41 6.95 5.67 5.97
N LEU A 42 7.36 4.60 6.65
CA LEU A 42 6.47 3.82 7.51
C LEU A 42 5.95 4.65 8.69
N LEU A 43 6.76 5.55 9.25
CA LEU A 43 6.33 6.49 10.28
C LEU A 43 5.33 7.51 9.74
N ALA A 44 5.56 8.06 8.55
CA ALA A 44 4.63 8.99 7.93
C ALA A 44 3.28 8.31 7.64
N GLU A 45 3.31 7.11 7.07
CA GLU A 45 2.14 6.28 6.81
C GLU A 45 1.37 5.96 8.09
N ALA A 46 2.05 5.47 9.12
CA ALA A 46 1.43 5.19 10.40
C ALA A 46 0.81 6.42 11.06
N SER A 47 1.46 7.58 10.95
CA SER A 47 0.94 8.84 11.50
C SER A 47 -0.34 9.29 10.78
N LEU A 48 -0.40 9.10 9.46
CA LEU A 48 -1.59 9.38 8.65
C LEU A 48 -2.75 8.44 9.00
N LEU A 49 -2.47 7.15 9.17
CA LEU A 49 -3.49 6.17 9.57
C LEU A 49 -3.99 6.39 11.00
N ALA A 50 -3.10 6.76 11.93
CA ALA A 50 -3.49 7.12 13.28
C ALA A 50 -4.34 8.41 13.30
N ALA A 51 -3.97 9.41 12.51
CA ALA A 51 -4.76 10.63 12.34
C ALA A 51 -6.14 10.32 11.73
N ALA A 52 -6.21 9.43 10.74
CA ALA A 52 -7.47 8.98 10.15
C ALA A 52 -8.39 8.31 11.19
N ALA A 53 -7.83 7.42 12.02
CA ALA A 53 -8.56 6.74 13.08
C ALA A 53 -9.09 7.72 14.14
N LEU A 54 -8.30 8.73 14.50
CA LEU A 54 -8.72 9.82 15.38
C LEU A 54 -9.85 10.65 14.75
N CYS A 55 -9.69 11.11 13.50
CA CYS A 55 -10.72 11.87 12.79
C CYS A 55 -12.04 11.10 12.70
N TYR A 56 -11.99 9.79 12.43
CA TYR A 56 -13.18 8.94 12.44
C TYR A 56 -13.85 8.90 13.82
N SER A 57 -13.05 8.80 14.89
CA SER A 57 -13.56 8.81 16.27
C SER A 57 -14.25 10.13 16.65
N PHE A 58 -13.87 11.25 16.02
CA PHE A 58 -14.52 12.55 16.17
C PHE A 58 -15.68 12.79 15.17
N GLY A 59 -16.09 11.77 14.39
CA GLY A 59 -17.18 11.87 13.42
C GLY A 59 -16.80 12.53 12.08
N LEU A 60 -15.52 12.82 11.84
CA LEU A 60 -15.00 13.42 10.61
C LEU A 60 -14.65 12.36 9.56
N SER A 61 -15.64 11.56 9.16
CA SER A 61 -15.45 10.41 8.26
C SER A 61 -14.81 10.78 6.92
N ASN A 62 -15.18 11.92 6.33
CA ASN A 62 -14.61 12.37 5.06
C ASN A 62 -13.11 12.69 5.18
N VAL A 63 -12.69 13.26 6.31
CA VAL A 63 -11.28 13.59 6.59
C VAL A 63 -10.50 12.30 6.86
N ALA A 64 -11.11 11.32 7.54
CA ALA A 64 -10.51 10.01 7.74
C ALA A 64 -10.26 9.30 6.40
N VAL A 65 -11.24 9.27 5.49
CA VAL A 65 -11.08 8.71 4.14
C VAL A 65 -9.99 9.45 3.36
N ALA A 66 -9.97 10.78 3.44
CA ALA A 66 -8.92 11.57 2.81
C ALA A 66 -7.52 11.17 3.33
N ALA A 67 -7.33 11.08 4.64
CA ALA A 67 -6.05 10.69 5.23
C ALA A 67 -5.63 9.26 4.84
N ILE A 68 -6.57 8.31 4.76
CA ILE A 68 -6.31 6.94 4.28
C ILE A 68 -5.84 6.96 2.82
N VAL A 69 -6.46 7.75 1.96
CA VAL A 69 -6.11 7.84 0.53
C VAL A 69 -4.73 8.48 0.33
N VAL A 70 -4.38 9.47 1.15
CA VAL A 70 -3.01 10.02 1.18
C VAL A 70 -2.01 8.95 1.60
N ALA A 71 -2.30 8.20 2.68
CA ALA A 71 -1.43 7.13 3.17
C ALA A 71 -1.20 6.04 2.11
N MET A 72 -2.28 5.61 1.43
CA MET A 72 -2.23 4.66 0.32
C MET A 72 -1.39 5.19 -0.85
N GLY A 73 -1.49 6.49 -1.16
CA GLY A 73 -0.61 7.14 -2.14
C GLY A 73 0.85 7.05 -1.72
N LEU A 74 1.14 7.36 -0.45
CA LEU A 74 2.48 7.42 0.14
C LEU A 74 3.18 6.05 0.14
N GLU A 75 2.46 4.96 0.42
CA GLU A 75 2.99 3.59 0.42
C GLU A 75 3.65 3.22 -0.92
N ASN A 76 3.17 3.75 -2.06
CA ASN A 76 3.75 3.49 -3.37
C ASN A 76 5.23 3.90 -3.48
N ALA A 77 5.69 4.83 -2.64
CA ALA A 77 7.08 5.25 -2.61
C ALA A 77 8.02 4.17 -2.06
N VAL A 78 7.53 3.21 -1.26
CA VAL A 78 8.33 2.07 -0.78
C VAL A 78 8.87 1.24 -1.96
N PHE A 79 8.10 1.12 -3.04
CA PHE A 79 8.53 0.40 -4.24
C PHE A 79 9.61 1.14 -5.03
N GLN A 80 9.62 2.47 -4.97
CA GLN A 80 10.68 3.28 -5.58
C GLN A 80 12.04 3.03 -4.92
N ILE A 81 12.06 2.78 -3.59
CA ILE A 81 13.28 2.45 -2.84
C ILE A 81 13.92 1.16 -3.38
N ARG A 82 13.12 0.18 -3.82
CA ARG A 82 13.59 -1.10 -4.33
C ARG A 82 13.92 -1.10 -5.84
N GLY A 83 13.91 0.07 -6.48
CA GLY A 83 14.30 0.24 -7.89
C GLY A 83 13.22 -0.17 -8.92
N GLY A 84 11.98 -0.39 -8.48
CA GLY A 84 10.86 -0.65 -9.39
C GLY A 84 10.24 0.65 -9.88
N ALA A 85 10.06 0.80 -11.21
CA ALA A 85 9.03 1.71 -11.72
C ALA A 85 7.71 1.37 -11.03
N GLY A 86 7.00 2.38 -10.50
CA GLY A 86 5.88 2.21 -9.58
C GLY A 86 4.97 1.03 -9.94
N LEU A 87 4.59 0.24 -8.94
CA LEU A 87 3.74 -0.93 -9.14
C LEU A 87 2.38 -0.50 -9.71
N GLY A 88 2.27 -0.51 -11.03
CA GLY A 88 1.01 -0.27 -11.72
C GLY A 88 0.00 -1.37 -11.41
N LEU A 89 -1.29 -1.10 -11.68
CA LEU A 89 -2.39 -2.06 -11.56
C LEU A 89 -2.09 -3.42 -12.24
N THR A 90 -1.21 -3.43 -13.25
CA THR A 90 -0.80 -4.63 -13.99
C THR A 90 0.21 -5.50 -13.23
N TYR A 91 0.73 -5.08 -12.07
CA TYR A 91 1.68 -5.88 -11.31
C TYR A 91 1.05 -7.12 -10.68
N VAL A 92 -0.20 -7.01 -10.23
CA VAL A 92 -0.96 -8.16 -9.70
C VAL A 92 -1.09 -9.23 -10.77
N THR A 93 -1.43 -8.84 -12.00
CA THR A 93 -1.46 -9.74 -13.15
C THR A 93 -0.06 -10.16 -13.61
N GLY A 94 0.93 -9.29 -13.48
CA GLY A 94 2.33 -9.54 -13.87
C GLY A 94 3.02 -10.59 -12.99
N ALA A 95 2.69 -10.64 -11.69
CA ALA A 95 3.13 -11.71 -10.79
C ALA A 95 2.62 -13.07 -11.29
N LEU A 96 1.34 -13.16 -11.65
CA LEU A 96 0.74 -14.38 -12.21
C LEU A 96 1.35 -14.77 -13.57
N VAL A 97 1.60 -13.79 -14.44
CA VAL A 97 2.29 -14.03 -15.72
C VAL A 97 3.69 -14.60 -15.49
N LYS A 98 4.45 -14.07 -14.52
CA LYS A 98 5.77 -14.60 -14.14
C LYS A 98 5.69 -16.00 -13.55
N VAL A 99 4.66 -16.32 -12.76
CA VAL A 99 4.39 -17.70 -12.31
C VAL A 99 4.23 -18.62 -13.51
N GLY A 100 3.42 -18.25 -14.50
CA GLY A 100 3.24 -19.03 -15.73
C GLY A 100 4.54 -19.23 -16.52
N GLN A 101 5.32 -18.16 -16.71
CA GLN A 101 6.62 -18.21 -17.40
C GLN A 101 7.63 -19.10 -16.68
N GLN A 102 7.74 -18.99 -15.35
CA GLN A 102 8.68 -19.77 -14.55
C GLN A 102 8.22 -21.21 -14.35
N ALA A 103 6.91 -21.48 -14.38
CA ALA A 103 6.37 -22.84 -14.42
C ALA A 103 6.71 -23.52 -15.75
N ALA A 104 6.56 -22.80 -16.88
CA ALA A 104 6.98 -23.30 -18.19
C ALA A 104 8.50 -23.57 -18.23
N ALA A 105 9.31 -22.68 -17.65
CA ALA A 105 10.75 -22.88 -17.53
C ALA A 105 11.11 -24.08 -16.64
N ALA A 106 10.36 -24.34 -15.57
CA ALA A 106 10.54 -25.52 -14.72
C ALA A 106 10.26 -26.83 -15.47
N LEU A 107 9.29 -26.83 -16.39
CA LEU A 107 8.94 -27.98 -17.23
C LEU A 107 10.00 -28.26 -18.32
N THR A 108 10.73 -27.24 -18.77
CA THR A 108 11.78 -27.37 -19.80
C THR A 108 13.19 -27.59 -19.24
N GLY A 109 13.32 -27.92 -17.95
CA GLY A 109 14.60 -28.22 -17.30
C GLY A 109 15.26 -27.05 -16.55
N GLY A 110 14.55 -25.93 -16.41
CA GLY A 110 14.96 -24.81 -15.57
C GLY A 110 14.69 -25.04 -14.08
N ALA A 111 14.82 -23.98 -13.27
CA ALA A 111 14.66 -24.07 -11.82
C ALA A 111 13.23 -24.47 -11.40
N ARG A 112 13.08 -25.70 -10.90
CA ARG A 112 11.80 -26.31 -10.49
C ARG A 112 10.91 -25.48 -9.55
N TRP A 113 11.50 -24.59 -8.75
CA TRP A 113 10.80 -23.77 -7.74
C TRP A 113 10.84 -22.26 -8.04
N GLY A 114 11.30 -21.87 -9.24
CA GLY A 114 11.45 -20.45 -9.60
C GLY A 114 10.13 -19.65 -9.54
N TRP A 115 8.99 -20.32 -9.75
CA TRP A 115 7.64 -19.75 -9.78
C TRP A 115 7.02 -19.50 -8.39
N VAL A 116 7.48 -20.22 -7.37
CA VAL A 116 6.88 -20.20 -6.02
C VAL A 116 6.91 -18.81 -5.37
N PRO A 117 8.00 -18.04 -5.41
CA PRO A 117 8.03 -16.69 -4.82
C PRO A 117 6.98 -15.75 -5.41
N ASN A 118 6.76 -15.78 -6.73
CA ASN A 118 5.77 -14.94 -7.39
C ASN A 118 4.33 -15.37 -7.05
N LEU A 119 4.09 -16.67 -6.90
CA LEU A 119 2.80 -17.18 -6.47
C LEU A 119 2.50 -16.83 -5.01
N LEU A 120 3.50 -16.98 -4.12
CA LEU A 120 3.40 -16.59 -2.71
C LEU A 120 3.12 -15.09 -2.56
N LEU A 121 3.80 -14.24 -3.32
CA LEU A 121 3.57 -12.79 -3.32
C LEU A 121 2.11 -12.47 -3.71
N TRP A 122 1.63 -13.09 -4.79
CA TRP A 122 0.25 -12.90 -5.24
C TRP A 122 -0.77 -13.39 -4.19
N ALA A 123 -0.56 -14.58 -3.64
CA ALA A 123 -1.43 -15.15 -2.62
C ALA A 123 -1.44 -14.30 -1.34
N ALA A 124 -0.29 -13.76 -0.91
CA ALA A 124 -0.19 -12.86 0.23
C ALA A 124 -0.99 -11.56 0.01
N MET A 125 -0.97 -10.98 -1.19
CA MET A 125 -1.80 -9.83 -1.53
C MET A 125 -3.30 -10.15 -1.44
N VAL A 126 -3.73 -11.27 -2.01
CA VAL A 126 -5.15 -11.69 -1.99
C VAL A 126 -5.61 -11.94 -0.55
N MET A 127 -4.81 -12.65 0.25
CA MET A 127 -5.09 -12.88 1.66
C MET A 127 -5.14 -11.57 2.46
N GLY A 128 -4.21 -10.65 2.21
CA GLY A 128 -4.20 -9.33 2.86
C GLY A 128 -5.47 -8.52 2.54
N SER A 129 -5.90 -8.50 1.28
CA SER A 129 -7.14 -7.84 0.87
C SER A 129 -8.38 -8.47 1.50
N LEU A 130 -8.46 -9.80 1.56
CA LEU A 130 -9.55 -10.52 2.23
C LEU A 130 -9.59 -10.20 3.73
N CYS A 131 -8.44 -10.25 4.41
CA CYS A 131 -8.33 -9.90 5.82
C CYS A 131 -8.74 -8.44 6.07
N GLY A 132 -8.32 -7.50 5.21
CA GLY A 132 -8.71 -6.10 5.30
C GLY A 132 -10.21 -5.88 5.10
N ALA A 133 -10.81 -6.53 4.10
CA ALA A 133 -12.25 -6.48 3.86
C ALA A 133 -13.05 -7.08 5.02
N LEU A 134 -12.59 -8.20 5.58
CA LEU A 134 -13.22 -8.83 6.74
C LEU A 134 -13.09 -7.91 7.97
N ALA A 135 -11.91 -7.34 8.23
CA ALA A 135 -11.73 -6.38 9.31
C ALA A 135 -12.66 -5.17 9.16
N TYR A 136 -12.79 -4.63 7.95
CA TYR A 136 -13.74 -3.55 7.67
C TYR A 136 -15.20 -3.96 7.93
N TYR A 137 -15.58 -5.18 7.57
CA TYR A 137 -16.92 -5.70 7.81
C TYR A 137 -17.26 -5.79 9.31
N TRP A 138 -16.31 -6.21 10.16
CA TRP A 138 -16.56 -6.40 11.60
C TRP A 138 -16.42 -5.13 12.44
N ILE A 139 -15.43 -4.28 12.13
CA ILE A 139 -15.06 -3.13 12.98
C ILE A 139 -15.03 -1.79 12.24
N ASN A 140 -15.53 -1.74 11.00
CA ASN A 140 -15.63 -0.53 10.17
C ASN A 140 -14.27 0.21 10.08
N LEU A 141 -14.28 1.54 10.03
CA LEU A 141 -13.06 2.35 9.98
C LEU A 141 -12.15 2.17 11.21
N ALA A 142 -12.62 1.62 12.33
CA ALA A 142 -11.77 1.36 13.50
C ALA A 142 -10.66 0.31 13.21
N ALA A 143 -10.79 -0.47 12.13
CA ALA A 143 -9.72 -1.34 11.61
C ALA A 143 -8.42 -0.57 11.30
N THR A 144 -8.49 0.74 11.05
CA THR A 144 -7.30 1.57 10.79
C THR A 144 -6.33 1.62 11.95
N TRP A 145 -6.77 1.41 13.20
CA TRP A 145 -5.87 1.28 14.35
C TRP A 145 -4.94 0.07 14.23
N PHE A 146 -5.46 -1.05 13.72
CA PHE A 146 -4.66 -2.24 13.50
C PHE A 146 -3.63 -2.00 12.40
N ALA A 147 -4.03 -1.37 11.30
CA ALA A 147 -3.13 -1.00 10.21
C ALA A 147 -2.01 -0.05 10.70
N ALA A 148 -2.36 0.99 11.47
CA ALA A 148 -1.39 1.92 12.06
C ALA A 148 -0.43 1.20 13.02
N GLY A 149 -0.94 0.31 13.87
CA GLY A 149 -0.11 -0.47 14.80
C GLY A 149 0.89 -1.38 14.09
N VAL A 150 0.46 -2.08 13.03
CA VAL A 150 1.32 -2.94 12.22
C VAL A 150 2.39 -2.11 11.49
N ALA A 151 2.00 -0.98 10.88
CA ALA A 151 2.92 -0.08 10.20
C ALA A 151 4.01 0.46 11.16
N LEU A 152 3.64 0.85 12.38
CA LEU A 152 4.60 1.26 13.41
C LEU A 152 5.53 0.12 13.83
N ALA A 153 5.00 -1.08 14.06
CA ALA A 153 5.80 -2.23 14.46
C ALA A 153 6.85 -2.57 13.39
N LEU A 154 6.44 -2.60 12.11
CA LEU A 154 7.35 -2.83 11.00
C LEU A 154 8.38 -1.71 10.85
N GLY A 155 7.97 -0.45 11.00
CA GLY A 155 8.87 0.70 11.00
C GLY A 155 9.94 0.62 12.11
N ALA A 156 9.54 0.23 13.31
CA ALA A 156 10.43 0.04 14.45
C ALA A 156 11.41 -1.12 14.24
N ILE A 157 10.94 -2.26 13.74
CA ILE A 157 11.80 -3.40 13.38
C ILE A 157 12.81 -2.98 12.33
N GLN A 158 12.36 -2.29 11.27
CA GLN A 158 13.24 -1.86 10.19
C GLN A 158 14.30 -0.90 10.71
N ALA A 159 13.91 0.12 11.49
CA ALA A 159 14.83 1.05 12.14
C ALA A 159 15.87 0.31 12.99
N ALA A 160 15.46 -0.68 13.79
CA ALA A 160 16.37 -1.48 14.60
C ALA A 160 17.34 -2.34 13.77
N THR A 161 16.91 -2.83 12.60
CA THR A 161 17.77 -3.62 11.71
C THR A 161 18.76 -2.80 10.90
N THR A 162 18.41 -1.56 10.48
CA THR A 162 19.34 -0.71 9.71
C THR A 162 20.43 -0.05 10.56
N HIS A 163 20.33 -0.15 11.90
CA HIS A 163 21.37 0.28 12.84
C HIS A 163 22.37 -0.82 13.22
N ARG A 164 22.30 -2.01 12.60
CA ARG A 164 23.31 -3.09 12.69
C ARG A 164 24.10 -3.20 11.40
#